data_AF-A0A2X1QQE4-F1
#
_entry.id   AF-A0A2X1QQE4-F1
#
_cell.length_a   1.000
_cell.length_b   1.000
_cell.length_c   1.000
_cell.angle_alpha   90.00
_cell.angle_beta   90.00
_cell.angle_gamma   90.00
#
_symmetry.space_group_name_H-M   'P 1'
#
loop_
_entity.id
_entity.type
_entity.pdbx_description
1 polymer ?
#
loop_
_entity_poly.entity_id
_entity_poly.type
_entity_poly.pdbx_seq_one_letter_code
_entity_poly.pdbx_strand_id
1 'polypeptide(L)'
;MLNQRVATFLPKEIDKNHCFYNYIYCLARQSQFKEFAEINAKGSAQANISTKELLKFPIIKANDKLHILFENRVKELLERILWNSQNAETLAKTRDLLLPRLLNGE
;
A
#
# COMPACT_ATOMS: atom_id res chain seq x y z
N MET A 1 -21.17 -0.47 0.14
CA MET A 1 -20.67 -1.66 0.87
C MET A 1 -19.78 -1.18 2.00
N LEU A 2 -20.18 -1.37 3.27
CA LEU A 2 -19.35 -1.06 4.43
C LEU A 2 -18.37 -2.24 4.64
N ASN A 3 -17.06 -2.00 4.53
CA ASN A 3 -16.04 -2.94 5.01
C ASN A 3 -16.11 -2.99 6.54
N GLN A 4 -16.77 -4.00 7.11
CA GLN A 4 -17.01 -4.08 8.56
C GLN A 4 -15.81 -4.60 9.37
N ARG A 5 -14.72 -5.02 8.73
CA ARG A 5 -13.47 -5.39 9.40
C ARG A 5 -12.26 -4.91 8.62
N VAL A 6 -11.44 -4.08 9.29
CA VAL A 6 -10.14 -3.63 8.81
C VAL A 6 -9.09 -4.32 9.67
N ALA A 7 -8.18 -5.06 9.06
CA ALA A 7 -7.00 -5.58 9.75
C ALA A 7 -5.87 -4.56 9.61
N THR A 8 -5.15 -4.31 10.71
CA THR A 8 -3.95 -3.47 10.70
C THR A 8 -2.73 -4.37 10.83
N PHE A 9 -1.79 -4.23 9.91
CA PHE A 9 -0.47 -4.84 10.06
C PHE A 9 0.39 -3.96 10.97
N LEU A 10 0.97 -4.57 12.00
CA LEU A 10 1.95 -3.92 12.87
C LEU A 10 3.33 -4.44 12.48
N PRO A 11 4.16 -3.64 11.76
CA PRO A 11 5.49 -4.08 11.36
C PRO A 11 6.37 -4.23 12.60
N LYS A 12 7.12 -5.32 12.65
CA LYS A 12 8.12 -5.53 13.68
C LYS A 12 9.30 -4.59 13.48
N GLU A 13 9.87 -4.08 14.57
CA GLU A 13 11.14 -3.35 14.54
C GLU A 13 12.29 -4.28 14.16
N ILE A 14 13.21 -3.74 13.36
CA ILE A 14 14.49 -4.37 13.02
C ILE A 14 15.58 -3.76 13.91
N ASP A 15 15.63 -2.42 13.96
CA ASP A 15 16.49 -1.63 14.83
C ASP A 15 15.78 -0.31 15.21
N LYS A 16 16.50 0.63 15.85
CA LYS A 16 15.95 1.91 16.31
C LYS A 16 15.33 2.78 15.20
N ASN A 17 15.75 2.60 13.95
CA ASN A 17 15.37 3.44 12.81
C ASN A 17 14.59 2.69 11.73
N HIS A 18 14.53 1.35 11.78
CA HIS A 18 13.95 0.53 10.72
C HIS A 18 12.94 -0.49 11.27
N CYS A 19 11.86 -0.69 10.52
CA CYS A 19 10.87 -1.75 10.72
C CYS A 19 10.44 -2.32 9.36
N PHE A 20 9.74 -3.44 9.34
CA PHE A 20 9.31 -4.11 8.09
C PHE A 20 8.13 -3.43 7.36
N TYR A 21 7.94 -2.12 7.50
CA TYR A 21 6.74 -1.44 7.00
C TYR A 21 6.61 -1.52 5.48
N ASN A 22 7.63 -1.12 4.73
CA ASN A 22 7.56 -1.09 3.27
C ASN A 22 7.50 -2.50 2.71
N TYR A 23 8.19 -3.46 3.34
CA TYR A 23 8.12 -4.87 2.97
C TYR A 23 6.70 -5.43 3.10
N ILE A 24 6.05 -5.22 4.25
CA ILE A 24 4.67 -5.68 4.46
C ILE A 24 3.70 -4.97 3.51
N TYR A 25 3.88 -3.66 3.30
CA TYR A 25 3.08 -2.92 2.33
C TYR A 25 3.17 -3.52 0.92
N CYS A 26 4.39 -3.77 0.44
CA CYS A 26 4.61 -4.38 -0.86
C CYS A 26 4.04 -5.80 -0.92
N LEU A 27 4.24 -6.61 0.12
CA LEU A 27 3.69 -7.97 0.23
C LEU A 27 2.17 -7.97 0.10
N ALA A 28 1.47 -7.13 0.86
CA ALA A 28 0.01 -7.03 0.85
C ALA A 28 -0.55 -6.56 -0.50
N ARG A 29 0.27 -5.91 -1.34
CA ARG A 29 -0.11 -5.46 -2.68
C ARG A 29 0.11 -6.51 -3.77
N GLN A 30 0.85 -7.58 -3.51
CA GLN A 30 1.07 -8.66 -4.48
C GLN A 30 -0.24 -9.36 -4.82
N SER A 31 -0.38 -9.78 -6.08
CA SER A 31 -1.55 -10.55 -6.53
C SER A 31 -1.71 -11.84 -5.74
N GLN A 32 -0.61 -12.55 -5.47
CA GLN A 32 -0.58 -13.79 -4.70
C GLN A 32 -1.14 -13.62 -3.29
N PHE A 33 -0.82 -12.50 -2.62
CA PHE A 33 -1.35 -12.21 -1.30
C PHE A 33 -2.86 -11.97 -1.34
N LYS A 34 -3.32 -11.20 -2.33
CA LYS A 34 -4.75 -10.91 -2.53
C LYS A 34 -5.54 -12.17 -2.85
N GLU A 35 -5.05 -12.97 -3.80
CA GLU A 35 -5.65 -14.23 -4.19
C GLU A 35 -5.71 -15.20 -3.01
N PHE A 36 -4.63 -15.31 -2.23
CA PHE A 36 -4.63 -16.09 -1.01
C PHE A 36 -5.70 -15.60 -0.02
N ALA A 37 -5.80 -14.29 0.18
CA ALA A 37 -6.80 -13.71 1.08
C ALA A 37 -8.24 -13.96 0.59
N GLU A 38 -8.47 -13.90 -0.72
CA GLU A 38 -9.78 -14.16 -1.35
C GLU A 38 -10.17 -15.64 -1.24
N ILE A 39 -9.27 -16.58 -1.55
CA ILE A 39 -9.52 -18.02 -1.47
C ILE A 39 -9.82 -18.46 -0.02
N ASN A 40 -9.13 -17.88 0.94
CA ASN A 40 -9.29 -18.23 2.36
C ASN A 40 -10.40 -17.42 3.06
N ALA A 41 -11.05 -16.49 2.35
CA ALA A 41 -12.21 -15.79 2.86
C ALA A 41 -13.44 -16.73 2.86
N LYS A 42 -14.22 -16.69 3.95
CA LYS A 42 -15.43 -17.50 4.13
C LYS A 42 -16.68 -16.63 4.05
N GLY A 43 -17.77 -17.20 3.56
CA GLY A 43 -19.08 -16.55 3.44
C GLY A 43 -19.40 -16.16 1.99
N SER A 44 -20.56 -16.59 1.50
CA SER A 44 -20.99 -16.44 0.10
C SER A 44 -21.52 -15.04 -0.25
N ALA A 45 -22.15 -14.36 0.71
CA ALA A 45 -22.69 -13.00 0.51
C ALA A 45 -21.73 -11.88 0.94
N GLN A 46 -20.83 -12.18 1.89
CA GLN A 46 -19.79 -11.26 2.39
C GLN A 46 -18.55 -12.08 2.76
N ALA A 47 -17.56 -12.09 1.86
CA ALA A 47 -16.31 -12.78 2.07
C ALA A 47 -15.56 -12.19 3.27
N ASN A 48 -15.29 -13.02 4.28
CA ASN A 48 -14.59 -12.64 5.50
C ASN A 48 -13.40 -13.56 5.74
N ILE A 49 -12.20 -12.99 5.85
CA ILE A 49 -11.01 -13.71 6.27
C ILE A 49 -10.70 -13.42 7.74
N SER A 50 -10.32 -14.45 8.50
CA SER A 50 -9.84 -14.26 9.87
C SER A 50 -8.35 -13.93 9.89
N THR A 51 -7.89 -13.16 10.88
CA THR A 51 -6.45 -12.88 11.07
C THR A 51 -5.62 -14.16 11.13
N LYS A 52 -6.15 -15.22 11.77
CA LYS A 52 -5.48 -16.52 11.88
C LYS A 52 -5.25 -17.17 10.52
N GLU A 53 -6.20 -17.06 9.59
CA GLU A 53 -6.04 -17.60 8.23
C GLU A 53 -5.10 -16.72 7.42
N LEU A 54 -5.22 -15.39 7.52
CA LEU A 54 -4.37 -14.44 6.79
C LEU A 54 -2.88 -14.62 7.14
N LEU A 55 -2.57 -14.87 8.43
CA LEU A 55 -1.20 -15.08 8.92
C LEU A 55 -0.57 -16.41 8.45
N LYS A 56 -1.32 -17.30 7.80
CA LYS A 56 -0.76 -18.52 7.19
C LYS A 56 -0.11 -18.27 5.83
N PHE A 57 -0.25 -17.07 5.28
CA PHE A 57 0.40 -16.73 4.02
C PHE A 57 1.93 -16.89 4.15
N PRO A 58 2.57 -17.71 3.31
CA PRO A 58 4.01 -17.92 3.38
C PRO A 58 4.77 -16.65 2.94
N ILE A 59 5.77 -16.25 3.72
CA ILE A 59 6.60 -15.08 3.43
C ILE A 59 8.08 -15.46 3.35
N ILE A 60 8.83 -14.72 2.54
CA ILE A 60 10.29 -14.86 2.45
C ILE A 60 10.94 -13.78 3.31
N LYS A 61 11.44 -14.15 4.49
CA LYS A 61 12.19 -13.24 5.36
C LYS A 61 13.69 -13.36 5.09
N ALA A 62 14.30 -12.28 4.63
CA ALA A 62 15.75 -12.18 4.48
C ALA A 62 16.44 -11.88 5.83
N ASN A 63 17.77 -11.77 5.81
CA ASN A 63 18.51 -11.24 6.95
C ASN A 63 18.25 -9.73 7.12
N ASP A 64 18.53 -9.23 8.32
CA ASP A 64 18.18 -7.85 8.70
C ASP A 64 18.94 -6.80 7.85
N LYS A 65 20.20 -7.08 7.45
CA LYS A 65 20.97 -6.18 6.57
C LYS A 65 20.27 -5.97 5.22
N LEU A 66 19.79 -7.04 4.61
CA LEU A 66 19.09 -6.96 3.32
C LEU A 66 17.73 -6.28 3.46
N HIS A 67 17.02 -6.54 4.56
CA HIS A 67 15.76 -5.84 4.84
C HIS A 67 15.96 -4.35 5.03
N ILE A 68 16.97 -3.91 5.78
CA ILE A 68 17.27 -2.49 5.95
C ILE A 68 17.54 -1.82 4.59
N LEU A 69 18.31 -2.47 3.71
CA LEU A 69 18.56 -1.97 2.36
C LEU A 69 17.25 -1.85 1.55
N PHE A 70 16.40 -2.87 1.62
CA PHE A 70 15.09 -2.87 0.98
C PHE A 70 14.21 -1.73 1.50
N GLU A 71 14.07 -1.60 2.82
CA GLU A 71 13.22 -0.60 3.46
C GLU A 71 13.63 0.81 3.04
N ASN A 72 14.92 1.11 3.06
CA ASN A 72 15.43 2.42 2.65
C ASN A 72 15.17 2.70 1.16
N ARG A 73 15.45 1.73 0.30
CA ARG A 73 15.27 1.92 -1.15
C ARG A 73 13.80 2.04 -1.55
N VAL A 74 12.94 1.22 -0.96
CA VAL A 74 11.51 1.21 -1.30
C VAL A 74 10.80 2.41 -0.70
N LYS A 75 11.19 2.86 0.49
CA LYS A 75 10.66 4.10 1.08
C LYS A 75 10.80 5.28 0.12
N GLU A 76 12.01 5.52 -0.41
CA GLU A 76 12.26 6.59 -1.39
C GLU A 76 11.34 6.49 -2.62
N LEU A 77 11.11 5.27 -3.12
CA LEU A 77 10.24 5.05 -4.27
C LEU A 77 8.77 5.33 -3.95
N LEU A 78 8.28 4.85 -2.81
CA LEU A 78 6.90 5.07 -2.38
C LEU A 78 6.62 6.54 -2.10
N GLU A 79 7.56 7.25 -1.45
CA GLU A 79 7.46 8.70 -1.23
C GLU A 79 7.41 9.47 -2.56
N ARG A 80 8.24 9.11 -3.54
CA ARG A 80 8.20 9.71 -4.89
C ARG A 80 6.89 9.44 -5.61
N ILE A 81 6.34 8.23 -5.50
CA ILE A 81 5.04 7.89 -6.09
C ILE A 81 3.94 8.77 -5.46
N LEU A 82 3.95 8.93 -4.13
CA LEU A 82 2.98 9.74 -3.42
C LEU A 82 3.07 11.22 -3.84
N TRP A 83 4.29 11.77 -3.88
CA TRP A 83 4.53 13.15 -4.32
C TRP A 83 4.06 13.40 -5.74
N ASN A 84 4.39 12.49 -6.66
CA ASN A 84 3.97 12.61 -8.05
C ASN A 84 2.44 12.54 -8.19
N SER A 85 1.78 11.69 -7.39
CA SER A 85 0.31 11.61 -7.36
C SER A 85 -0.32 12.93 -6.91
N GLN A 86 0.21 13.54 -5.85
CA GLN A 86 -0.29 14.83 -5.34
C GLN A 86 -0.07 15.96 -6.34
N ASN A 87 1.10 16.00 -7.00
CA ASN A 87 1.39 16.98 -8.03
C ASN A 87 0.49 16.82 -9.25
N ALA A 88 0.26 15.58 -9.71
CA ALA A 88 -0.63 15.31 -10.83
C ALA A 88 -2.06 15.80 -10.54
N GLU A 89 -2.57 15.56 -9.33
CA GLU A 89 -3.87 16.07 -8.90
C GLU A 89 -3.91 17.61 -8.87
N THR A 90 -2.87 18.24 -8.33
CA THR A 90 -2.76 19.70 -8.28
C THR A 90 -2.73 20.31 -9.67
N LEU A 91 -1.90 19.76 -10.57
CA LEU A 91 -1.79 20.21 -11.96
C LEU A 91 -3.10 20.05 -12.72
N ALA A 92 -3.83 18.94 -12.49
CA ALA A 92 -5.14 18.74 -13.09
C ALA A 92 -6.13 19.82 -12.62
N LYS A 93 -6.19 20.12 -11.32
CA LYS A 93 -7.05 21.19 -10.78
C LYS A 93 -6.66 22.57 -11.33
N THR A 94 -5.36 22.87 -11.40
CA THR A 94 -4.86 24.13 -11.96
C THR A 94 -5.22 24.26 -13.44
N ARG A 95 -5.06 23.19 -14.23
CA ARG A 95 -5.49 23.17 -15.64
C ARG A 95 -6.99 23.46 -15.75
N ASP A 96 -7.81 22.75 -14.98
CA ASP A 96 -9.27 22.88 -15.07
C ASP A 96 -9.76 24.27 -14.63
N LEU A 97 -9.04 24.92 -13.71
CA LEU A 97 -9.30 26.30 -13.30
C LEU A 97 -8.88 27.33 -14.37
N LEU A 98 -7.71 27.14 -14.99
CA LEU A 98 -7.13 28.13 -15.90
C LEU A 98 -7.65 28.00 -17.33
N LEU A 99 -7.98 26.80 -17.79
CA LEU A 99 -8.39 26.55 -19.17
C LEU A 99 -9.60 27.40 -19.58
N PRO A 100 -10.69 27.53 -18.78
CA PRO A 100 -11.81 28.40 -19.13
C PRO A 100 -11.41 29.89 -19.22
N ARG A 101 -10.53 30.36 -18.33
CA ARG A 101 -10.08 31.77 -18.31
C ARG A 101 -9.29 32.10 -19.57
N LEU A 102 -8.33 31.23 -19.92
CA LEU A 102 -7.52 31.36 -21.12
C LEU A 102 -8.37 31.33 -22.40
N LEU A 103 -9.38 30.47 -22.46
CA LEU A 103 -10.28 30.38 -23.62
C LEU A 103 -11.21 31.60 -23.75
N ASN A 104 -11.53 32.26 -22.64
CA ASN A 104 -12.37 33.46 -22.63
C ASN A 104 -11.59 34.77 -22.76
N GLY A 105 -10.26 34.72 -22.88
CA GLY A 105 -9.40 35.90 -23.04
C GLY A 105 -9.18 36.72 -21.77
N GLU A 106 -9.38 36.10 -20.59
CA GLU A 106 -9.00 36.64 -19.27
C GLU A 106 -7.57 36.29 -18.88
#